data_AF-A0A7X6USJ2-F1
#
_entry.id   AF-A0A7X6USJ2-F1
#
_cell.length_a   1.000
_cell.length_b   1.000
_cell.length_c   1.000
_cell.angle_alpha   90.00
_cell.angle_beta   90.00
_cell.angle_gamma   90.00
#
_symmetry.space_group_name_H-M   'P 1'
#
loop_
_entity.id
_entity.type
_entity.pdbx_description
1 polymer ?
#
loop_
_entity_poly.entity_id
_entity_poly.type
_entity_poly.pdbx_seq_one_letter_code
_entity_poly.pdbx_strand_id
1 'polypeptide(L)'
;IYPYHDRLLASWSEAWPPATPEDILAWYREGCLEERLGYAGRVADLFPDARSFVADLERWWRQYLGLGVAKRIQAPPLLALKESSWRRAGRESQVPFWSSQNYESLKDQILSGSAAGGA
;
A
#
# COMPACT_ATOMS: atom_id res chain seq x y z
N ILE A 1 -10.60 11.67 -1.32
CA ILE A 1 -9.97 10.34 -1.51
C ILE A 1 -9.40 9.86 -0.17
N TYR A 2 -10.28 9.44 0.75
CA TYR A 2 -9.88 8.89 2.06
C TYR A 2 -10.27 7.41 2.20
N PRO A 3 -11.47 6.97 1.73
CA PRO A 3 -11.88 5.58 1.88
C PRO A 3 -10.93 4.55 1.24
N TYR A 4 -10.30 4.88 0.11
CA TYR A 4 -9.30 3.99 -0.52
C TYR A 4 -8.01 3.90 0.31
N HIS A 5 -7.42 5.04 0.69
CA HIS A 5 -6.17 5.08 1.45
C HIS A 5 -6.30 4.44 2.84
N ASP A 6 -7.47 4.54 3.46
CA ASP A 6 -7.74 3.88 4.74
C ASP A 6 -7.71 2.35 4.58
N ARG A 7 -8.28 1.81 3.49
CA ARG A 7 -8.20 0.38 3.17
C ARG A 7 -6.79 -0.06 2.78
N LEU A 8 -6.07 0.79 2.05
CA LEU A 8 -4.67 0.56 1.71
C LEU A 8 -3.79 0.47 2.98
N LEU A 9 -3.98 1.39 3.94
CA LEU A 9 -3.25 1.35 5.20
C LEU A 9 -3.68 0.16 6.07
N ALA A 10 -4.97 -0.21 6.05
CA ALA A 10 -5.46 -1.38 6.75
C ALA A 10 -4.84 -2.68 6.22
N SER A 11 -4.64 -2.82 4.90
CA SER A 11 -3.98 -4.00 4.34
C SER A 11 -2.52 -4.15 4.78
N TRP A 12 -1.83 -3.04 5.06
CA TRP A 12 -0.45 -3.05 5.56
C TRP A 12 -0.31 -3.28 7.06
N SER A 13 -1.30 -2.88 7.85
CA SER A 13 -1.17 -2.83 9.32
C SER A 13 -2.11 -3.79 10.05
N GLU A 14 -3.18 -4.24 9.41
CA GLU A 14 -4.23 -5.05 10.03
C GLU A 14 -4.37 -6.45 9.43
N ALA A 15 -3.90 -6.67 8.20
CA ALA A 15 -3.92 -7.98 7.57
C ALA A 15 -2.89 -8.94 8.21
N TRP A 16 -3.20 -10.23 8.20
CA TRP A 16 -2.28 -11.28 8.62
C TRP A 16 -2.19 -12.39 7.55
N PRO A 17 -1.05 -12.50 6.84
CA PRO A 17 0.14 -11.64 6.91
C PRO A 17 -0.11 -10.22 6.37
N PRO A 18 0.69 -9.21 6.76
CA PRO A 18 0.64 -7.87 6.16
C PRO A 18 0.84 -7.92 4.65
N ALA A 19 0.03 -7.18 3.90
CA ALA A 19 0.21 -7.07 2.47
C ALA A 19 1.46 -6.24 2.14
N THR A 20 2.21 -6.66 1.13
CA THR A 20 3.33 -5.91 0.59
C THR A 20 2.89 -5.06 -0.62
N PRO A 21 3.67 -4.04 -1.01
CA PRO A 21 3.44 -3.33 -2.27
C PRO A 21 3.45 -4.26 -3.48
N GLU A 22 4.22 -5.35 -3.43
CA GLU A 22 4.26 -6.39 -4.46
C GLU A 22 2.91 -7.10 -4.59
N ASP A 23 2.31 -7.52 -3.46
CA ASP A 23 0.98 -8.14 -3.43
C ASP A 23 -0.09 -7.19 -4.00
N ILE A 24 0.00 -5.91 -3.66
CA ILE A 24 -0.95 -4.89 -4.13
C ILE A 24 -0.82 -4.67 -5.65
N LEU A 25 0.40 -4.62 -6.19
CA LEU A 25 0.61 -4.56 -7.64
C LEU A 25 0.11 -5.83 -8.34
N ALA A 26 0.31 -7.01 -7.73
CA ALA A 26 -0.21 -8.27 -8.26
C ALA A 26 -1.74 -8.25 -8.33
N TRP A 27 -2.43 -7.84 -7.26
CA TRP A 27 -3.89 -7.72 -7.24
C TRP A 27 -4.41 -6.68 -8.23
N TYR A 28 -3.68 -5.56 -8.41
CA TYR A 28 -4.00 -4.57 -9.43
C TYR A 28 -3.93 -5.16 -10.84
N ARG A 29 -2.87 -5.91 -11.14
CA ARG A 29 -2.70 -6.59 -12.44
C ARG A 29 -3.78 -7.65 -12.68
N GLU A 30 -4.18 -8.37 -11.64
CA GLU A 30 -5.23 -9.40 -11.70
C GLU A 30 -6.65 -8.83 -11.74
N GLY A 31 -6.81 -7.51 -11.52
CA GLY A 31 -8.12 -6.85 -11.47
C GLY A 31 -8.96 -7.21 -10.23
N CYS A 32 -8.32 -7.74 -9.18
CA CYS A 32 -8.99 -8.14 -7.93
C CYS A 32 -8.64 -7.23 -6.74
N LEU A 33 -8.01 -6.08 -7.00
CA LEU A 33 -7.54 -5.15 -5.97
C LEU A 33 -8.66 -4.65 -5.05
N GLU A 34 -9.78 -4.21 -5.63
CA GLU A 34 -10.92 -3.67 -4.89
C GLU A 34 -11.49 -4.71 -3.92
N GLU A 35 -11.65 -5.96 -4.38
CA GLU A 35 -12.15 -7.06 -3.57
C GLU A 35 -11.19 -7.40 -2.43
N ARG A 36 -9.89 -7.49 -2.73
CA ARG A 36 -8.84 -7.81 -1.73
C ARG A 36 -8.68 -6.72 -0.67
N LEU A 37 -8.83 -5.46 -1.03
CA LEU A 37 -8.86 -4.33 -0.09
C LEU A 37 -10.22 -4.17 0.60
N GLY A 38 -11.25 -4.86 0.10
CA GLY A 38 -12.65 -4.69 0.45
C GLY A 38 -13.20 -3.29 0.12
N TYR A 39 -12.55 -2.56 -0.80
CA TYR A 39 -12.92 -1.21 -1.17
C TYR A 39 -14.18 -1.24 -2.04
N ALA A 40 -15.21 -0.49 -1.62
CA ALA A 40 -16.50 -0.48 -2.31
C ALA A 40 -16.52 0.39 -3.59
N GLY A 41 -15.52 1.24 -3.79
CA GLY A 41 -15.36 2.04 -5.00
C GLY A 41 -14.44 1.37 -6.02
N ARG A 42 -14.21 2.04 -7.15
CA ARG A 42 -13.25 1.58 -8.16
C ARG A 42 -11.97 2.38 -8.09
N VAL A 43 -10.83 1.71 -8.23
CA VAL A 43 -9.52 2.37 -8.26
C VAL A 43 -9.33 3.14 -9.56
N ALA A 44 -9.92 2.67 -10.66
CA ALA A 44 -9.93 3.35 -11.96
C ALA A 44 -10.58 4.75 -11.94
N ASP A 45 -11.53 5.00 -11.03
CA ASP A 45 -12.17 6.33 -10.89
C ASP A 45 -11.27 7.32 -10.14
N LEU A 46 -10.28 6.81 -9.38
CA LEU A 46 -9.38 7.60 -8.55
C LEU A 46 -8.09 7.98 -9.27
N PHE A 47 -7.60 7.11 -10.16
CA PHE A 47 -6.34 7.29 -10.87
C PHE A 47 -6.58 7.27 -12.39
N PRO A 48 -6.16 8.33 -13.11
CA PRO A 48 -6.36 8.40 -14.55
C PRO A 48 -5.47 7.42 -15.34
N ASP A 49 -4.38 6.97 -14.74
CA ASP A 49 -3.41 6.09 -15.37
C ASP A 49 -2.71 5.19 -14.34
N ALA A 50 -2.21 4.05 -14.80
CA ALA A 50 -1.52 3.08 -13.95
C ALA A 50 -0.23 3.65 -13.32
N ARG A 51 0.43 4.61 -13.98
CA ARG A 51 1.63 5.25 -13.44
C ARG A 51 1.31 6.16 -12.26
N SER A 52 0.19 6.88 -12.30
CA SER A 52 -0.33 7.66 -11.17
C SER A 52 -0.68 6.78 -9.97
N PHE A 53 -1.28 5.61 -10.22
CA PHE A 53 -1.53 4.62 -9.17
C PHE A 53 -0.24 4.10 -8.52
N VAL A 54 0.74 3.68 -9.33
CA VAL A 54 2.04 3.18 -8.84
C VAL A 54 2.78 4.27 -8.04
N ALA A 55 2.78 5.51 -8.54
CA ALA A 55 3.42 6.63 -7.86
C ALA A 55 2.76 6.95 -6.50
N ASP A 56 1.44 6.86 -6.42
CA ASP A 56 0.71 7.03 -5.17
C ASP A 56 1.01 5.90 -4.18
N LEU A 57 1.00 4.64 -4.63
CA LEU A 57 1.35 3.47 -3.82
C LEU A 57 2.74 3.62 -3.20
N GLU A 58 3.75 3.95 -4.01
CA GLU A 58 5.13 4.14 -3.53
C GLU A 58 5.25 5.33 -2.57
N ARG A 59 4.52 6.42 -2.84
CA ARG A 59 4.48 7.58 -1.96
C ARG A 59 3.95 7.18 -0.58
N TRP A 60 2.79 6.53 -0.50
CA TRP A 60 2.19 6.16 0.78
C TRP A 60 3.00 5.11 1.51
N TRP A 61 3.57 4.15 0.80
CA TRP A 61 4.43 3.13 1.39
C TRP A 61 5.69 3.73 2.02
N ARG A 62 6.36 4.67 1.33
CA ARG A 62 7.49 5.42 1.89
C ARG A 62 7.10 6.24 3.11
N GLN A 63 5.92 6.83 3.14
CA GLN A 63 5.42 7.56 4.30
C GLN A 63 5.08 6.64 5.47
N TYR A 64 4.52 5.46 5.18
CA TYR A 64 4.17 4.44 6.16
C TYR A 64 5.40 3.92 6.90
N LEU A 65 6.46 3.56 6.17
CA LEU A 65 7.72 3.04 6.71
C LEU A 65 8.69 4.13 7.22
N GLY A 66 8.70 5.31 6.60
CA GLY A 66 9.62 6.40 6.93
C GLY A 66 9.11 7.29 8.06
N LEU A 67 8.60 8.48 7.69
CA LEU A 67 8.16 9.48 8.66
C LEU A 67 7.04 9.00 9.59
N GLY A 68 6.17 8.10 9.12
CA GLY A 68 5.10 7.51 9.92
C GLY A 68 5.64 6.75 11.13
N VAL A 69 6.62 5.87 10.92
CA VAL A 69 7.27 5.11 12.01
C VAL A 69 7.96 6.06 12.99
N ALA A 70 8.72 7.05 12.50
CA ALA A 70 9.43 7.99 13.37
C ALA A 70 8.47 8.72 14.34
N LYS A 71 7.32 9.17 13.84
CA LYS A 71 6.29 9.84 14.65
C LYS A 71 5.65 8.89 15.67
N ARG A 72 5.41 7.62 15.31
CA ARG A 72 4.81 6.62 16.22
C ARG A 72 5.77 6.21 17.33
N ILE A 73 7.07 6.11 17.04
CA ILE A 73 8.12 5.85 18.04
C ILE A 73 8.19 7.00 19.06
N GLN A 74 8.13 8.25 18.60
CA GLN A 74 8.19 9.42 19.47
C GLN A 74 6.87 9.74 20.19
N ALA A 75 5.75 9.12 19.80
CA ALA A 75 4.48 9.37 20.43
C ALA A 75 4.47 8.91 21.90
N PRO A 76 3.73 9.58 22.79
CA PRO A 76 3.50 9.09 24.15
C PRO A 76 2.76 7.73 24.11
N PRO A 77 2.86 6.89 25.16
CA PRO A 77 2.13 5.64 25.24
C PRO A 77 0.62 5.90 25.12
N LEU A 78 -0.04 5.15 24.23
CA LEU A 78 -1.48 5.24 23.95
C LEU A 78 -2.14 3.90 24.27
N LEU A 79 -3.39 3.94 24.72
CA LEU A 79 -4.20 2.74 24.91
C LEU A 79 -4.54 2.12 23.56
N ALA A 80 -4.18 0.85 23.37
CA ALA A 80 -4.54 0.08 22.19
C ALA A 80 -6.00 -0.39 22.29
N LEU A 81 -6.85 0.02 21.34
CA LEU A 81 -8.24 -0.46 21.23
C LEU A 81 -8.37 -1.73 20.38
N LYS A 82 -7.42 -1.97 19.47
CA LYS A 82 -7.41 -3.10 18.55
C LYS A 82 -6.16 -3.95 18.71
N GLU A 83 -6.36 -5.23 18.43
CA GLU A 83 -5.32 -6.24 18.38
C GLU A 83 -4.15 -5.86 17.44
N SER A 84 -4.44 -5.36 16.23
CA SER A 84 -3.42 -4.93 15.26
C SER A 84 -2.93 -3.49 15.45
N SER A 85 -2.96 -2.98 16.68
CA SER A 85 -2.44 -1.64 16.96
C SER A 85 -0.91 -1.60 16.81
N TRP A 86 -0.40 -0.51 16.24
CA TRP A 86 1.03 -0.33 15.91
C TRP A 86 1.99 -0.59 17.09
N ARG A 87 1.56 -0.36 18.33
CA ARG A 87 2.39 -0.63 19.52
C ARG A 87 2.47 -2.11 19.91
N ARG A 88 1.41 -2.88 19.66
CA ARG A 88 1.33 -4.31 20.03
C ARG A 88 1.94 -5.22 18.95
N ALA A 89 1.92 -4.79 17.68
CA ALA A 89 2.41 -5.54 16.53
C ALA A 89 3.94 -5.81 16.49
N GLY A 90 4.71 -5.26 17.44
CA GLY A 90 6.14 -5.55 17.57
C GLY A 90 7.02 -4.67 16.67
N ARG A 91 8.04 -4.09 17.31
CA ARG A 91 9.19 -3.32 16.80
C ARG A 91 9.08 -2.82 15.35
N GLU A 92 8.42 -1.68 15.18
CA GLU A 92 8.57 -0.90 13.94
C GLU A 92 10.04 -0.50 13.76
N SER A 93 10.59 -0.71 12.56
CA SER A 93 11.93 -0.31 12.20
C SER A 93 11.88 0.85 11.20
N GLN A 94 12.75 1.83 11.39
CA GLN A 94 12.94 2.92 10.43
C GLN A 94 13.88 2.42 9.33
N VAL A 95 13.36 1.58 8.44
CA VAL A 95 14.10 1.09 7.27
C VAL A 95 13.71 1.88 6.03
N PRO A 96 14.68 2.20 5.15
CA PRO A 96 14.35 2.76 3.85
C PRO A 96 13.51 1.76 3.06
N PHE A 97 12.67 2.27 2.17
CA PHE A 97 11.99 1.42 1.19
C PHE A 97 13.03 0.72 0.32
N TRP A 98 12.98 -0.61 0.30
CA TRP A 98 13.70 -1.45 -0.63
C TRP A 98 12.67 -2.18 -1.50
N SER A 99 12.87 -2.14 -2.81
CA SER A 99 12.06 -2.88 -3.77
C SER A 99 12.69 -4.24 -4.08
N SER A 100 11.84 -5.27 -4.14
CA SER A 100 12.24 -6.60 -4.61
C SER A 100 12.40 -6.59 -6.13
N GLN A 101 13.19 -7.52 -6.68
CA GLN A 101 13.28 -7.69 -8.14
C GLN A 101 11.93 -8.03 -8.77
N ASN A 102 11.12 -8.82 -8.06
CA ASN A 102 9.76 -9.15 -8.50
C ASN A 102 8.89 -7.90 -8.60
N TYR A 103 8.93 -7.02 -7.58
CA TYR A 103 8.20 -5.75 -7.58
C TYR A 103 8.56 -4.90 -8.81
N GLU A 104 9.86 -4.72 -9.09
CA GLU A 104 10.30 -3.95 -10.25
C GLU A 104 9.83 -4.60 -11.57
N SER A 105 9.90 -5.94 -11.68
CA SER A 105 9.41 -6.64 -12.87
C SER A 105 7.90 -6.49 -13.09
N LEU A 106 7.11 -6.49 -12.00
CA LEU A 106 5.66 -6.30 -12.06
C LEU A 106 5.32 -4.86 -12.42
N LYS A 107 6.03 -3.90 -11.85
CA LYS A 107 5.92 -2.49 -12.17
C LYS A 107 6.21 -2.25 -13.65
N ASP A 108 7.31 -2.79 -14.18
CA ASP A 108 7.65 -2.66 -15.59
C ASP A 108 6.60 -3.27 -16.51
N GLN A 109 6.03 -4.43 -16.15
CA GLN A 109 4.92 -5.05 -16.89
C GLN A 109 3.66 -4.16 -16.91
N ILE A 110 3.29 -3.57 -15.77
CA ILE A 110 2.13 -2.68 -15.67
C ILE A 110 2.35 -1.40 -16.47
N LEU A 111 3.54 -0.82 -16.39
CA LEU A 111 3.87 0.43 -17.07
C LEU A 111 4.03 0.24 -18.59
N SER A 112 4.61 -0.88 -19.03
CA SER A 112 4.72 -1.23 -20.46
C SER A 112 3.38 -1.66 -21.04
N GLY A 113 2.56 -2.42 -20.30
CA GLY A 113 1.22 -2.83 -20.72
C GLY A 113 0.21 -1.69 -20.77
N SER A 114 0.32 -0.71 -19.86
CA SER A 114 -0.54 0.48 -19.85
C SER A 114 -0.31 1.39 -21.07
N ALA A 115 0.82 1.27 -21.78
CA ALA A 115 1.05 2.00 -23.02
C ALA A 115 0.22 1.47 -24.21
N ALA A 116 -0.43 0.30 -24.07
CA ALA A 116 -1.21 -0.33 -25.15
C ALA A 116 -2.75 -0.25 -24.96
N GLY A 117 -3.23 0.34 -23.86
CA GLY A 117 -4.65 0.33 -23.47
C GLY A 117 -5.39 1.66 -23.61
N GLY A 118 -5.01 2.49 -24.59
CA GLY A 118 -5.70 3.74 -24.91
C GLY A 118 -6.16 3.75 -26.37
N ALA A 119 -7.30 3.10 -26.65
CA ALA A 119 -8.05 3.20 -27.90
C ALA A 119 -9.54 3.17 -27.59
#